data_AF-A0A7Z7B8B7-F1
#
_entry.id   AF-A0A7Z7B8B7-F1
#
_cell.length_a   1.000
_cell.length_b   1.000
_cell.length_c   1.000
_cell.angle_alpha   90.00
_cell.angle_beta   90.00
_cell.angle_gamma   90.00
#
_symmetry.space_group_name_H-M   'P 1'
#
loop_
_entity.id
_entity.type
_entity.pdbx_description
1 polymer ?
#
loop_
_entity_poly.entity_id
_entity_poly.type
_entity_poly.pdbx_seq_one_letter_code
_entity_poly.pdbx_strand_id
1 'polypeptide(L)' 'MNTLTIKDLSVNATLDRAALANVRGGIGRTPPQIAAWELSGKPATWQGLVLGDDGRLHPPSP' A
#
# COMPACT_ATOMS: atom_id res chain seq x y z
N MET A 1 -17.25 -8.67 -5.85
CA MET A 1 -16.43 -7.64 -5.16
C MET A 1 -14.98 -7.96 -5.44
N ASN A 2 -14.27 -7.12 -6.21
CA ASN A 2 -12.86 -7.33 -6.53
C ASN A 2 -12.01 -6.78 -5.38
N THR A 3 -11.46 -7.67 -4.56
CA THR A 3 -10.46 -7.32 -3.55
C THR A 3 -9.19 -6.84 -4.25
N LEU A 4 -8.64 -5.69 -3.84
CA LEU A 4 -7.35 -5.18 -4.31
C LEU A 4 -6.27 -5.52 -3.30
N THR A 5 -5.11 -6.00 -3.74
CA THR A 5 -3.97 -6.22 -2.86
C THR A 5 -2.98 -5.10 -3.01
N ILE A 6 -2.55 -4.48 -1.91
CA ILE A 6 -1.63 -3.34 -1.95
C ILE A 6 -0.31 -3.64 -2.68
N LYS A 7 0.19 -4.89 -2.59
CA LYS A 7 1.41 -5.30 -3.30
C LYS A 7 1.28 -5.27 -4.82
N ASP A 8 0.06 -5.35 -5.35
CA ASP A 8 -0.21 -5.41 -6.79
C ASP A 8 -0.65 -4.04 -7.35
N LEU A 9 -0.68 -2.99 -6.50
CA LEU A 9 -1.01 -1.65 -6.95
C LEU A 9 0.14 -1.05 -7.77
N SER A 10 -0.21 -0.47 -8.92
CA SER A 10 0.71 0.33 -9.71
C SER A 10 1.11 1.59 -8.93
N VAL A 11 2.37 2.02 -9.07
CA VAL A 11 2.90 3.25 -8.45
C VAL A 11 2.05 4.48 -8.76
N ASN A 12 1.44 4.53 -9.95
CA ASN A 12 0.62 5.65 -10.41
C ASN A 12 -0.87 5.47 -10.08
N ALA A 13 -1.24 4.47 -9.27
CA ALA A 13 -2.63 4.22 -8.92
C ALA A 13 -3.18 5.40 -8.11
N THR A 14 -4.35 5.89 -8.54
CA THR A 14 -5.20 6.78 -7.76
C THR A 14 -6.50 6.04 -7.52
N LEU A 15 -6.82 5.77 -6.26
CA LEU A 15 -7.99 5.01 -5.86
C LEU A 15 -9.08 5.94 -5.34
N ASP A 16 -10.33 5.72 -5.76
CA ASP A 16 -11.48 6.36 -5.13
C ASP A 16 -11.80 5.71 -3.77
N ARG A 17 -12.72 6.31 -3.01
CA ARG A 17 -13.08 5.86 -1.66
C ARG A 17 -13.61 4.43 -1.63
N ALA A 18 -14.35 4.00 -2.66
CA ALA A 18 -14.90 2.64 -2.71
C ALA A 18 -13.79 1.61 -2.98
N ALA A 19 -12.83 1.95 -3.85
CA ALA A 19 -11.67 1.11 -4.13
C ALA A 19 -10.73 1.00 -2.92
N LEU A 20 -10.47 2.11 -2.23
CA LEU A 20 -9.70 2.17 -0.97
C LEU A 20 -10.22 1.17 0.08
N ALA A 21 -11.53 1.12 0.30
CA ALA A 21 -12.15 0.23 1.27
C ALA A 21 -11.97 -1.27 0.95
N ASN A 22 -11.62 -1.59 -0.31
CA ASN A 22 -11.38 -2.96 -0.78
C ASN A 22 -9.89 -3.34 -0.82
N VAL A 23 -8.99 -2.43 -0.43
CA VAL A 23 -7.54 -2.73 -0.37
C VAL A 23 -7.23 -3.59 0.84
N ARG A 24 -6.49 -4.68 0.61
CA ARG A 24 -6.00 -5.59 1.64
C ARG A 24 -4.48 -5.64 1.62
N GLY A 25 -3.90 -5.87 2.79
CA GLY A 25 -2.48 -6.16 2.93
C GLY A 25 -2.12 -7.42 2.15
N GLY A 26 -1.05 -7.35 1.34
CA GLY A 26 -0.54 -8.52 0.63
C GLY A 26 0.38 -9.33 1.52
N ILE A 27 0.32 -10.66 1.39
CA ILE A 27 1.36 -11.54 1.97
C ILE A 27 2.56 -11.49 1.02
N GLY A 28 3.65 -10.91 1.51
CA GLY A 28 4.93 -10.69 0.86
C GLY A 28 5.74 -9.77 1.78
N ARG A 29 6.92 -10.20 2.22
CA ARG A 29 7.78 -9.42 3.12
C ARG A 29 9.13 -9.23 2.46
N THR A 30 9.17 -8.43 1.39
CA THR A 30 10.45 -7.97 0.84
C THR A 30 11.12 -7.02 1.85
N PRO A 31 12.45 -6.85 1.83
CA PRO A 31 13.11 -5.88 2.72
C PRO A 31 12.51 -4.45 2.64
N PRO A 32 12.18 -3.90 1.45
CA PRO A 32 11.47 -2.61 1.37
C PRO A 32 10.11 -2.58 2.07
N GLN A 33 9.33 -3.67 1.99
CA GLN A 33 8.03 -3.76 2.66
C GLN A 33 8.15 -3.83 4.18
N ILE A 34 9.17 -4.54 4.68
CA ILE A 34 9.48 -4.61 6.11
C ILE A 34 9.87 -3.22 6.62
N ALA A 35 10.80 -2.54 5.94
CA ALA A 35 11.24 -1.20 6.32
C ALA A 35 10.09 -0.18 6.33
N ALA A 36 9.20 -0.23 5.32
CA ALA A 36 8.02 0.62 5.27
C ALA A 36 7.05 0.35 6.43
N TRP A 37 6.86 -0.92 6.80
CA TRP A 37 6.03 -1.32 7.95
C TRP A 37 6.64 -0.86 9.27
N GLU A 38 7.94 -1.06 9.47
CA GLU A 38 8.65 -0.63 10.68
C GLU A 38 8.61 0.89 10.88
N LEU A 39 8.64 1.66 9.78
CA LEU A 39 8.58 3.11 9.82
C LEU A 39 7.17 3.65 10.03
N SER A 40 6.17 3.14 9.31
CA SER A 40 4.83 3.76 9.21
C SER A 40 3.69 2.97 9.85
N GLY A 41 3.93 1.71 10.22
CA GLY A 41 2.89 0.78 10.66
C GLY A 41 1.87 0.40 9.56
N LYS A 42 2.11 0.78 8.30
CA LYS A 42 1.22 0.54 7.17
C LYS A 42 1.76 -0.53 6.23
N PRO A 43 0.89 -1.35 5.62
CA PRO A 43 1.32 -2.26 4.58
C PRO A 43 1.80 -1.47 3.34
N ALA A 44 2.70 -2.06 2.56
CA ALA A 44 3.35 -1.38 1.44
C ALA A 44 3.38 -2.20 0.15
N THR A 45 3.56 -1.53 -0.98
CA THR A 45 3.85 -2.15 -2.28
C THR A 45 5.21 -2.85 -2.26
N TRP A 46 5.50 -3.65 -3.28
CA TRP A 46 6.83 -4.25 -3.51
C TRP A 46 7.98 -3.23 -3.59
N GLN A 47 7.71 -1.97 -3.93
CA GLN A 47 8.68 -0.86 -3.87
C GLN A 47 8.81 -0.20 -2.48
N GLY A 48 7.97 -0.59 -1.52
CA GLY A 48 7.93 0.04 -0.19
C GLY A 48 7.04 1.29 -0.10
N LEU A 49 6.17 1.56 -1.09
CA LEU A 49 5.22 2.68 -1.01
C LEU A 49 3.99 2.32 -0.18
N VAL A 50 3.49 3.26 0.61
CA VAL A 50 2.32 3.09 1.47
C VAL A 50 1.12 3.82 0.88
N LEU A 51 -0.08 3.25 1.04
CA LEU A 51 -1.32 3.89 0.62
C LEU A 51 -1.73 4.94 1.66
N GLY A 52 -1.81 6.20 1.23
CA GLY A 52 -2.30 7.32 2.02
C GLY A 52 -3.83 7.39 2.08
N ASP A 53 -4.35 8.20 2.99
CA ASP A 53 -5.79 8.43 3.13
C ASP A 53 -6.38 9.22 1.94
N ASP A 54 -5.51 9.83 1.13
CA ASP A 54 -5.84 10.49 -0.13
C ASP A 54 -5.98 9.51 -1.32
N GLY A 55 -5.81 8.21 -1.08
CA GLY A 55 -5.93 7.18 -2.12
C GLY A 55 -4.73 7.10 -3.06
N ARG A 56 -3.59 7.69 -2.68
CA ARG A 56 -2.35 7.67 -3.45
C ARG A 56 -1.24 6.93 -2.72
N LEU A 57 -0.27 6.48 -3.49
CA LEU A 57 0.94 5.85 -2.96
C LEU A 57 2.00 6.90 -2.64
N HIS A 58 2.55 6.83 -1.43
CA HIS A 58 3.55 7.76 -0.91
C HIS A 58 4.77 7.00 -0.38
N PRO A 59 5.95 7.64 -0.29
CA PRO A 59 7.03 7.15 0.54
C PRO A 59 6.55 6.94 1.99
N PRO A 60 7.05 5.91 2.69
CA PRO A 60 6.65 5.68 4.07
C PRO A 60 7.15 6.83 4.96
N SER A 61 6.28 7.29 5.85
CA SER A 61 6.58 8.28 6.89
C SER A 61 6.13 7.74 8.25
N PRO A 62 6.73 8.21 9.37
CA PRO A 62 6.25 7.92 10.72
C PRO A 62 4.78 8.23 10.92
#